data_AF-A0A7X9MTD3-F1
#
_entry.id   AF-A0A7X9MTD3-F1
#
_cell.length_a   1.000
_cell.length_b   1.000
_cell.length_c   1.000
_cell.angle_alpha   90.00
_cell.angle_beta   90.00
_cell.angle_gamma   90.00
#
_symmetry.space_group_name_H-M   'P 1'
#
loop_
_entity.id
_entity.type
_entity.pdbx_description
1 polymer ?
#
loop_
_entity_poly.entity_id
_entity_poly.type
_entity_poly.pdbx_seq_one_letter_code
_entity_poly.pdbx_strand_id
1 'polypeptide(L)'
;MSFGSIAWGIFMIIQGISHLKKSDYFIGEDIRTFLGDEKFQSYQRGLVFPFVLLGTIMICMGMIENTLNIPTLLFLTIFLSLSLIPIILIFYNNKKFTNRYIFYKK
;
A
#
# COMPACT_ATOMS: atom_id res chain seq x y z
N MET A 1 -13.58 13.03 8.72
CA MET A 1 -12.65 12.71 7.61
C MET A 1 -12.83 11.24 7.20
N SER A 2 -14.07 10.73 7.21
CA SER A 2 -14.30 9.28 7.36
C SER A 2 -14.75 8.53 6.11
N PHE A 3 -15.59 9.14 5.27
CA PHE A 3 -15.97 8.51 4.00
C PHE A 3 -14.76 8.40 3.06
N GLY A 4 -13.90 9.43 3.05
CA GLY A 4 -12.68 9.45 2.25
C GLY A 4 -11.65 8.40 2.68
N SER A 5 -11.44 8.20 3.99
CA SER A 5 -10.49 7.21 4.51
C SER A 5 -10.96 5.78 4.26
N ILE A 6 -12.26 5.50 4.40
CA ILE A 6 -12.86 4.19 4.08
C ILE A 6 -12.75 3.91 2.57
N ALA A 7 -13.16 4.86 1.72
CA ALA A 7 -13.10 4.69 0.27
C ALA A 7 -11.66 4.45 -0.22
N TRP A 8 -10.70 5.22 0.31
CA TRP A 8 -9.29 5.04 -0.02
C TRP A 8 -8.72 3.74 0.53
N GLY A 9 -9.16 3.30 1.71
CA GLY A 9 -8.78 2.00 2.26
C GLY A 9 -9.28 0.83 1.40
N ILE A 10 -10.53 0.90 0.91
CA ILE A 10 -11.07 -0.06 -0.07
C ILE A 10 -10.24 -0.07 -1.35
N PHE A 11 -9.90 1.11 -1.86
CA PHE A 11 -9.05 1.24 -3.05
C PHE A 11 -7.67 0.59 -2.85
N MET A 12 -7.04 0.79 -1.69
CA MET A 12 -5.77 0.14 -1.34
C MET A 12 -5.89 -1.39 -1.26
N ILE A 13 -7.01 -1.92 -0.73
CA ILE A 13 -7.28 -3.37 -0.73
C ILE A 13 -7.43 -3.89 -2.17
N ILE A 14 -8.17 -3.19 -3.02
CA ILE A 14 -8.35 -3.55 -4.44
C ILE A 14 -6.98 -3.59 -5.14
N GLN A 15 -6.12 -2.59 -4.91
CA GLN A 15 -4.74 -2.60 -5.42
C GLN A 15 -3.95 -3.79 -4.89
N GLY A 16 -3.98 -4.05 -3.58
CA GLY A 16 -3.27 -5.19 -2.99
C GLY A 16 -3.71 -6.53 -3.58
N ILE A 17 -5.02 -6.73 -3.76
CA ILE A 17 -5.58 -7.94 -4.38
C ILE A 17 -5.22 -8.01 -5.87
N SER A 18 -5.17 -6.87 -6.57
CA SER A 18 -4.78 -6.85 -7.98
C SER A 18 -3.39 -7.42 -8.22
N HIS A 19 -2.47 -7.23 -7.27
CA HIS A 19 -1.10 -7.75 -7.33
C HIS A 19 -1.01 -9.29 -7.17
N LEU A 20 -2.10 -9.97 -6.80
CA LEU A 20 -2.18 -11.43 -6.87
C LEU A 20 -2.39 -11.93 -8.30
N LYS A 21 -2.94 -11.08 -9.18
CA LYS A 21 -3.09 -11.38 -10.60
C LYS A 21 -1.79 -10.98 -11.31
N LYS A 22 -1.42 -11.69 -12.38
CA LYS A 22 -0.30 -11.34 -13.28
C LYS A 22 -0.61 -10.09 -14.13
N SER A 23 -1.32 -9.12 -13.56
CA SER A 23 -1.81 -7.93 -14.24
C SER A 23 -1.03 -6.72 -13.77
N ASP A 24 -0.67 -5.87 -14.72
CA ASP A 24 0.18 -4.71 -14.49
C ASP A 24 -0.63 -3.45 -14.20
N TYR A 25 -1.94 -3.59 -13.95
CA TYR A 25 -2.88 -2.46 -13.95
C TYR A 25 -2.47 -1.32 -12.99
N PHE A 26 -1.84 -1.66 -11.87
CA PHE A 26 -1.38 -0.69 -10.85
C PHE A 26 0.15 -0.60 -10.73
N ILE A 27 0.90 -1.24 -11.63
CA ILE A 27 2.37 -1.20 -11.63
C ILE A 27 2.84 -0.74 -13.01
N GLY A 28 3.64 0.32 -13.05
CA GLY A 28 4.13 0.86 -14.32
C GLY A 28 4.84 -0.18 -15.18
N GLU A 29 4.59 -0.14 -16.49
CA GLU A 29 5.16 -1.05 -17.49
C GLU A 29 6.70 -1.07 -17.43
N ASP A 30 7.33 0.07 -17.13
CA ASP A 30 8.78 0.19 -16.96
C ASP A 30 9.36 -0.75 -15.88
N ILE A 31 8.61 -1.01 -14.80
CA ILE A 31 9.04 -1.94 -13.74
C ILE A 31 9.01 -3.37 -14.27
N ARG A 32 8.01 -3.71 -15.07
CA ARG A 32 7.91 -5.02 -15.71
C ARG A 32 9.04 -5.23 -16.71
N THR A 33 9.31 -4.23 -17.56
CA THR A 33 10.43 -4.28 -18.52
C THR A 33 11.78 -4.43 -17.81
N PHE A 34 11.97 -3.74 -16.68
CA PHE A 34 13.21 -3.81 -15.90
C PHE A 34 13.41 -5.15 -15.19
N LEU A 35 12.35 -5.72 -14.62
CA LEU A 35 12.45 -6.95 -13.81
C LEU A 35 12.36 -8.23 -14.64
N GLY A 36 11.66 -8.20 -15.78
CA GLY A 36 11.27 -9.40 -16.53
C GLY A 36 10.15 -10.19 -15.82
N ASP A 37 9.46 -11.08 -16.55
CA ASP A 37 8.21 -11.70 -16.10
C ASP A 37 8.34 -12.54 -14.81
N GLU A 38 9.48 -13.22 -14.59
CA GLU A 38 9.70 -14.05 -13.40
C GLU A 38 9.87 -13.20 -12.12
N LYS A 39 10.75 -12.19 -12.14
CA LYS A 39 10.99 -11.33 -10.97
C LYS A 39 9.83 -10.37 -10.75
N PHE A 40 9.13 -9.98 -11.82
CA PHE A 40 7.96 -9.12 -11.73
C PHE A 40 6.86 -9.77 -10.87
N GLN A 41 6.51 -11.04 -11.10
CA GLN A 41 5.49 -11.71 -10.26
C GLN A 41 5.89 -11.77 -8.78
N SER A 42 7.18 -12.00 -8.48
CA SER A 42 7.68 -12.00 -7.11
C SER A 42 7.62 -10.61 -6.47
N TYR A 43 7.89 -9.56 -7.27
CA TYR A 43 7.71 -8.17 -6.87
C TYR A 43 6.24 -7.84 -6.57
N GLN A 44 5.31 -8.25 -7.43
CA GLN A 44 3.87 -8.03 -7.20
C GLN A 44 3.39 -8.69 -5.90
N ARG A 45 3.75 -9.96 -5.68
CA ARG A 45 3.39 -10.67 -4.45
C ARG A 45 3.89 -9.97 -3.19
N GLY A 46 5.08 -9.36 -3.25
CA GLY A 46 5.64 -8.58 -2.15
C GLY A 46 4.88 -7.28 -1.84
N LEU A 47 4.07 -6.76 -2.78
CA LEU A 47 3.22 -5.58 -2.58
C LEU A 47 1.83 -5.92 -2.03
N VAL A 48 1.36 -7.17 -2.14
CA VAL A 48 0.02 -7.57 -1.70
C VAL A 48 -0.22 -7.22 -0.22
N PHE A 49 0.62 -7.74 0.66
CA PHE A 49 0.44 -7.58 2.10
C PHE A 49 0.52 -6.12 2.56
N PRO A 50 1.52 -5.31 2.14
CA PRO A 50 1.58 -3.90 2.51
C PRO A 50 0.36 -3.09 2.09
N PHE A 51 -0.16 -3.29 0.87
CA PHE A 51 -1.35 -2.58 0.39
C PHE A 51 -2.62 -3.01 1.12
N VAL A 52 -2.81 -4.31 1.34
CA VAL A 52 -3.96 -4.84 2.12
C VAL A 52 -3.91 -4.36 3.57
N LEU A 53 -2.73 -4.34 4.18
CA LEU A 53 -2.52 -3.86 5.55
C LEU A 53 -2.82 -2.37 5.66
N LEU A 54 -2.29 -1.56 4.74
CA LEU A 54 -2.55 -0.12 4.70
C LEU A 54 -4.04 0.18 4.51
N GLY A 55 -4.69 -0.54 3.60
CA GLY A 55 -6.12 -0.40 3.35
C GLY A 55 -6.97 -0.77 4.57
N THR A 56 -6.63 -1.86 5.26
CA THR A 56 -7.28 -2.26 6.51
C THR A 56 -7.12 -1.19 7.59
N ILE A 57 -5.91 -0.66 7.79
CA ILE A 57 -5.65 0.43 8.75
C ILE A 57 -6.54 1.64 8.45
N MET A 58 -6.64 2.03 7.17
CA MET A 58 -7.44 3.19 6.76
C MET A 58 -8.94 2.99 7.00
N ILE A 59 -9.48 1.80 6.72
CA ILE A 59 -10.87 1.46 7.01
C ILE A 59 -11.12 1.48 8.52
N CYS A 60 -10.28 0.80 9.31
CA CYS A 60 -10.41 0.77 10.77
C CYS A 60 -10.38 2.17 11.37
N MET A 61 -9.44 3.01 10.93
CA MET A 61 -9.35 4.39 11.41
C MET A 61 -10.54 5.23 10.97
N GLY A 62 -11.01 5.10 9.73
CA GLY A 62 -12.24 5.78 9.27
C GLY A 62 -13.49 5.39 10.06
N MET A 63 -13.60 4.11 10.46
CA MET A 63 -14.68 3.64 11.35
C MET A 63 -14.53 4.17 12.78
N ILE A 64 -13.31 4.15 13.32
CA ILE A 64 -13.01 4.66 14.67
C ILE A 64 -13.32 6.16 14.76
N GLU A 65 -12.93 6.97 13.77
CA GLU A 65 -13.22 8.41 13.73
C GLU A 65 -14.73 8.69 13.77
N ASN A 66 -15.54 7.86 13.09
CA ASN A 66 -16.99 8.00 13.08
C ASN A 66 -17.67 7.56 14.38
N THR A 67 -17.03 6.68 15.15
CA THR A 67 -17.65 6.01 16.31
C THR A 67 -17.20 6.63 17.63
N LEU A 68 -15.94 7.05 17.68
CA LEU A 68 -15.27 7.57 18.86
C LEU A 68 -14.86 9.00 18.53
N ASN A 69 -15.38 9.98 19.28
CA ASN A 69 -14.97 11.39 19.20
C ASN A 69 -13.55 11.58 19.77
N ILE A 70 -12.57 10.90 19.18
CA ILE A 70 -11.17 10.94 19.58
C ILE A 70 -10.57 12.28 19.16
N PRO A 71 -9.74 12.92 20.01
CA PRO A 71 -9.01 14.12 19.62
C PRO A 71 -8.21 13.90 18.32
N THR A 72 -8.30 14.85 17.39
CA THR A 72 -7.67 14.75 16.06
C THR A 72 -6.17 14.45 16.13
N LEU A 73 -5.47 15.02 17.11
CA LEU A 73 -4.04 14.78 17.30
C LEU A 73 -3.73 13.32 17.68
N LEU A 74 -4.54 12.73 18.56
CA LEU A 74 -4.39 11.33 18.96
C LEU A 74 -4.72 10.40 17.79
N PHE A 75 -5.79 10.70 17.05
CA PHE A 75 -6.15 9.98 15.83
C PHE A 75 -4.99 9.97 14.81
N LEU A 76 -4.43 11.15 14.51
CA LEU A 76 -3.33 11.30 13.55
C LEU A 76 -2.08 10.54 13.99
N THR A 77 -1.76 10.58 15.29
CA THR A 77 -0.59 9.91 15.86
C THR A 77 -0.71 8.39 15.70
N ILE A 78 -1.86 7.81 16.02
CA ILE A 78 -2.13 6.38 15.86
C ILE A 78 -2.08 6.00 14.38
N PHE A 79 -2.73 6.80 13.52
CA PHE A 79 -2.75 6.55 12.09
C PHE A 79 -1.35 6.50 11.49
N LEU A 80 -0.53 7.53 11.73
CA LEU A 80 0.84 7.59 11.21
C LEU A 80 1.71 6.45 11.75
N SER A 81 1.59 6.13 13.04
CA SER A 81 2.35 5.04 13.67
C SER A 81 2.04 3.69 13.03
N LEU A 82 0.76 3.41 12.77
CA LEU A 82 0.34 2.16 12.14
C LEU A 82 0.69 2.12 10.65
N SER A 83 0.53 3.23 9.92
CA SER A 83 0.81 3.31 8.49
C SER A 83 2.30 3.24 8.15
N LEU A 84 3.21 3.55 9.08
CA LEU A 84 4.65 3.45 8.87
C LEU A 84 5.09 2.03 8.47
N ILE A 85 4.52 1.01 9.10
CA ILE A 85 4.89 -0.40 8.85
C ILE A 85 4.64 -0.81 7.39
N PRO A 86 3.43 -0.71 6.82
CA PRO A 86 3.20 -1.05 5.42
C PRO A 86 4.01 -0.17 4.47
N ILE A 87 4.22 1.12 4.77
CA ILE A 87 5.06 2.00 3.95
C ILE A 87 6.50 1.50 3.87
N ILE A 88 7.09 1.12 5.01
CA ILE A 88 8.45 0.55 5.06
C ILE A 88 8.52 -0.75 4.25
N LEU A 89 7.50 -1.61 4.32
CA LEU A 89 7.48 -2.85 3.56
C LEU A 89 7.42 -2.61 2.04
N ILE A 90 6.68 -1.60 1.57
CA ILE A 90 6.68 -1.20 0.15
C ILE A 90 8.09 -0.78 -0.28
N PHE A 91 8.74 0.08 0.51
CA PHE A 91 10.11 0.52 0.21
C PHE A 91 11.13 -0.62 0.23
N TYR A 92 10.99 -1.55 1.18
CA TYR A 92 11.82 -2.74 1.25
C TYR A 92 11.63 -3.63 0.02
N ASN A 93 10.39 -3.82 -0.44
CA ASN A 93 10.10 -4.58 -1.65
C ASN A 93 10.73 -3.91 -2.89
N ASN A 94 10.57 -2.59 -3.03
CA ASN A 94 11.22 -1.84 -4.11
C ASN A 94 12.74 -2.01 -4.09
N LYS A 95 13.37 -1.86 -2.92
CA LYS A 95 14.82 -2.03 -2.78
C LYS A 95 15.26 -3.45 -3.13
N LYS A 96 14.53 -4.47 -2.66
CA LYS A 96 14.85 -5.88 -2.90
C LYS A 96 14.87 -6.23 -4.38
N PHE A 97 13.96 -5.68 -5.18
CA PHE A 97 13.81 -6.05 -6.59
C PHE A 97 14.50 -5.08 -7.55
N THR A 98 14.52 -3.78 -7.25
CA THR A 98 15.03 -2.74 -8.15
C THR A 98 16.35 -2.11 -7.70
N ASN A 99 16.86 -2.49 -6.53
CA ASN A 99 17.98 -1.85 -5.83
C ASN A 99 17.77 -0.34 -5.58
N ARG A 100 16.51 0.12 -5.62
CA ARG A 100 16.09 1.51 -5.39
C ARG A 100 14.88 1.54 -4.45
N TYR A 101 14.80 2.54 -3.60
CA TYR A 101 13.64 2.73 -2.72
C TYR A 101 12.41 3.23 -3.50
N ILE A 102 12.64 4.07 -4.51
CA ILE A 102 11.62 4.59 -5.42
C ILE A 102 12.07 4.27 -6.83
N PHE A 103 11.21 3.63 -7.61
CA PHE A 103 11.48 3.37 -9.02
C PHE A 103 11.15 4.60 -9.85
N TYR A 104 12.12 5.08 -10.60
CA TYR A 104 11.98 6.15 -11.59
C TYR A 104 12.85 5.81 -12.80
N LYS A 105 12.30 6.05 -13.99
CA LYS A 105 13.07 5.97 -15.24
C LYS A 105 14.02 7.17 -15.28
N LYS A 106 15.31 6.90 -15.53
CA LYS A 106 16.29 7.96 -15.80
C LYS A 106 16.20 8.36 -17.26
#